data_AF-A0A5J4RW85-F1
#
_entry.id   AF-A0A5J4RW85-F1
#
_cell.length_a   1.000
_cell.length_b   1.000
_cell.length_c   1.000
_cell.angle_alpha   90.00
_cell.angle_beta   90.00
_cell.angle_gamma   90.00
#
_symmetry.space_group_name_H-M   'P 1'
#
loop_
_entity.id
_entity.type
_entity.pdbx_description
1 polymer ?
#
loop_
_entity_poly.entity_id
_entity_poly.type
_entity_poly.pdbx_seq_one_letter_code
_entity_poly.pdbx_strand_id
1 'polypeptide(L)'
;MLAKISSGKSVFGVLSYNQIKVEENQAEVLYRRKMFDSPDGKFSIRDCMDSFYPYLAMNNKTEKVVFHASLNPDPKDKLDNEQLAEIAQAYMQKLGYGDQPYIVFKHSDIKREHLHIVSLRVDENGKKINDEDLQGIGTGV
;
A
#
# COMPACT_ATOMS: atom_id res chain seq x y z
N MET A 1 10.02 -14.45 2.86
CA MET A 1 8.93 -13.43 2.95
C MET A 1 7.59 -13.98 2.46
N LEU A 2 6.48 -13.66 3.13
CA LEU A 2 5.10 -13.98 2.71
C LEU A 2 4.36 -12.72 2.27
N ALA A 3 3.65 -12.77 1.15
CA ALA A 3 2.83 -11.68 0.64
C ALA A 3 1.36 -12.10 0.54
N LYS A 4 0.44 -11.21 0.89
CA LYS A 4 -1.00 -11.40 0.71
C LYS A 4 -1.62 -10.16 0.08
N ILE A 5 -2.31 -10.34 -1.04
CA ILE A 5 -3.07 -9.28 -1.70
C ILE A 5 -4.55 -9.45 -1.38
N SER A 6 -5.22 -8.33 -1.18
CA SER A 6 -6.66 -8.23 -0.96
C SER A 6 -7.22 -7.04 -1.74
N SER A 7 -8.50 -7.12 -2.09
CA SER A 7 -9.21 -6.02 -2.73
C SER A 7 -10.47 -5.66 -1.96
N GLY A 8 -10.79 -4.37 -1.95
CA GLY A 8 -11.91 -3.80 -1.19
C GLY A 8 -12.58 -2.65 -1.94
N LYS A 9 -13.73 -2.21 -1.44
CA LYS A 9 -14.52 -1.13 -2.05
C LYS A 9 -14.18 0.26 -1.51
N SER A 10 -13.72 0.36 -0.26
CA SER A 10 -13.56 1.65 0.45
C SER A 10 -12.10 1.98 0.69
N VAL A 11 -11.59 2.95 -0.07
CA VAL A 11 -10.25 3.54 0.14
C VAL A 11 -10.19 4.20 1.52
N PHE A 12 -11.21 5.00 1.85
CA PHE A 12 -11.34 5.66 3.15
C PHE A 12 -11.27 4.65 4.30
N GLY A 13 -12.00 3.54 4.23
CA GLY A 13 -12.00 2.54 5.30
C GLY A 13 -10.63 1.92 5.56
N VAL A 14 -9.87 1.62 4.51
CA VAL A 14 -8.50 1.09 4.65
C VAL A 14 -7.54 2.15 5.19
N LEU A 15 -7.67 3.41 4.77
CA LEU A 15 -6.85 4.51 5.29
C LEU A 15 -7.17 4.83 6.75
N SER A 16 -8.45 4.84 7.15
CA SER A 16 -8.88 5.05 8.54
C SER A 16 -8.37 3.97 9.48
N TYR A 17 -8.37 2.70 9.04
CA TYR A 17 -7.77 1.62 9.82
C TYR A 17 -6.28 1.87 10.09
N ASN A 18 -5.52 2.25 9.06
CA ASN A 18 -4.11 2.58 9.22
C ASN A 18 -3.90 3.84 10.07
N GLN A 19 -4.81 4.81 10.02
CA GLN A 19 -4.76 5.98 10.90
C GLN A 19 -4.80 5.58 12.37
N ILE A 20 -5.76 4.73 12.74
CA ILE A 20 -5.92 4.25 14.11
C ILE A 20 -4.62 3.58 14.59
N LYS A 21 -4.01 2.74 13.74
CA LYS A 21 -2.72 2.11 14.06
C LYS A 21 -1.59 3.11 14.25
N VAL A 22 -1.52 4.16 13.44
CA VAL A 22 -0.53 5.23 13.60
C VAL A 22 -0.75 5.98 14.91
N GLU A 23 -2.01 6.34 15.22
CA GLU A 23 -2.37 7.05 16.46
C GLU A 23 -2.10 6.21 17.72
N GLU A 24 -2.25 4.89 17.63
CA GLU A 24 -1.94 3.94 18.70
C GLU A 24 -0.42 3.62 18.82
N ASN A 25 0.44 4.28 18.05
CA ASN A 25 1.89 3.99 17.94
C ASN A 25 2.19 2.54 17.53
N GLN A 26 1.28 1.94 16.79
CA GLN A 26 1.32 0.57 16.27
C GLN A 26 1.70 0.52 14.78
N ALA A 27 1.77 1.67 14.12
CA ALA A 27 2.24 1.79 12.75
C ALA A 27 2.90 3.14 12.50
N GLU A 28 3.72 3.21 11.46
CA GLU A 28 4.26 4.45 10.91
C GLU A 28 4.19 4.43 9.39
N VAL A 29 4.15 5.62 8.76
CA VAL A 29 4.28 5.70 7.29
C VAL A 29 5.75 5.54 6.95
N LEU A 30 6.06 4.45 6.24
CA LEU A 30 7.42 4.11 5.83
C LEU A 30 7.80 4.79 4.51
N TYR A 31 6.86 4.83 3.55
CA TYR A 31 7.13 5.32 2.21
C TYR A 31 5.86 5.80 1.50
N ARG A 32 6.01 6.75 0.59
CA ARG A 32 4.94 7.31 -0.26
C ARG A 32 5.44 7.43 -1.70
N ARG A 33 4.58 7.08 -2.67
CA ARG A 33 4.83 7.28 -4.11
C ARG A 33 3.69 8.10 -4.70
N LYS A 34 4.01 9.18 -5.40
CA LYS A 34 3.04 10.07 -6.07
C LYS A 34 1.87 10.48 -5.14
N MET A 35 2.19 10.76 -3.89
CA MET A 35 1.24 11.26 -2.89
C MET A 35 1.63 12.68 -2.51
N PHE A 36 0.65 13.49 -2.13
CA PHE A 36 0.91 14.74 -1.43
C PHE A 36 1.54 14.46 -0.06
N ASP A 37 2.50 15.29 0.31
CA ASP A 37 3.09 15.30 1.64
C ASP A 37 2.38 16.33 2.51
N SER A 38 2.04 15.93 3.74
CA SER A 38 1.58 16.88 4.75
C SER A 38 2.73 17.82 5.12
N PRO A 39 2.49 19.14 5.30
CA PRO A 39 3.53 20.09 5.68
C PRO A 39 4.27 19.74 6.99
N ASP A 40 3.61 19.01 7.90
CA ASP A 40 4.15 18.54 9.16
C ASP A 40 4.69 17.09 9.11
N GLY A 41 4.73 16.48 7.92
CA GLY A 41 5.18 15.11 7.68
C GLY A 41 4.23 14.02 8.17
N LYS A 42 3.09 14.38 8.78
CA LYS A 42 2.18 13.39 9.37
C LYS A 42 1.34 12.67 8.33
N PHE A 43 0.81 11.52 8.71
CA PHE A 43 -0.19 10.84 7.90
C PHE A 43 -1.48 11.65 7.85
N SER A 44 -2.06 11.76 6.66
CA SER A 44 -3.29 12.50 6.40
C SER A 44 -4.12 11.71 5.39
N ILE A 45 -5.32 11.30 5.82
CA ILE A 45 -6.28 10.63 4.93
C ILE A 45 -6.65 11.57 3.79
N ARG A 46 -6.79 12.87 4.06
CA ARG A 46 -7.14 13.86 3.05
C ARG A 46 -6.11 13.88 1.93
N ASP A 47 -4.83 13.97 2.27
CA ASP A 47 -3.76 14.04 1.26
C ASP A 47 -3.68 12.75 0.43
N CYS A 48 -3.92 11.60 1.06
CA CYS A 48 -4.03 10.32 0.33
C CYS A 48 -5.26 10.29 -0.59
N MET A 49 -6.42 10.73 -0.12
CA MET A 49 -7.65 10.76 -0.91
C MET A 49 -7.53 11.74 -2.09
N ASP A 50 -6.94 12.91 -1.88
CA ASP A 50 -6.70 13.91 -2.92
C ASP A 50 -5.71 13.38 -3.98
N SER A 51 -4.70 12.62 -3.56
CA SER A 51 -3.75 11.96 -4.48
C SER A 51 -4.40 10.81 -5.27
N PHE A 52 -5.36 10.10 -4.67
CA PHE A 52 -6.11 9.01 -5.30
C PHE A 52 -7.26 9.50 -6.19
N TYR A 53 -7.80 10.68 -5.92
CA TYR A 53 -9.00 11.19 -6.58
C TYR A 53 -8.92 11.22 -8.12
N PRO A 54 -7.81 11.66 -8.77
CA PRO A 54 -7.71 11.67 -10.22
C PRO A 54 -7.92 10.28 -10.86
N TYR A 55 -7.44 9.22 -10.21
CA TYR A 55 -7.56 7.84 -10.69
C TYR A 55 -8.98 7.30 -10.44
N LEU A 56 -9.54 7.61 -9.26
CA LEU A 56 -10.91 7.22 -8.92
C LEU A 56 -11.95 7.90 -9.81
N ALA A 57 -11.73 9.16 -10.20
CA ALA A 57 -12.61 9.89 -11.10
C ALA A 57 -12.64 9.29 -12.51
N MET A 58 -11.56 8.63 -12.93
CA MET A 58 -11.48 7.92 -14.22
C MET A 58 -12.06 6.50 -14.16
N ASN A 59 -12.33 5.95 -12.96
CA ASN A 59 -12.79 4.58 -12.82
C ASN A 59 -14.14 4.36 -13.52
N ASN A 60 -14.13 3.50 -14.54
CA ASN A 60 -15.32 3.23 -15.34
C ASN A 60 -16.19 2.12 -14.76
N LYS A 61 -15.60 1.08 -14.15
CA LYS A 61 -16.28 -0.20 -13.88
C LYS A 61 -15.76 -1.01 -12.68
N THR A 62 -14.63 -0.64 -12.09
CA THR A 62 -14.02 -1.46 -11.03
C THR A 62 -14.74 -1.21 -9.72
N GLU A 63 -15.45 -2.22 -9.17
CA GLU A 63 -16.12 -2.06 -7.87
C GLU A 63 -15.18 -2.17 -6.68
N LYS A 64 -14.26 -3.15 -6.72
CA LYS A 64 -13.25 -3.34 -5.69
C LYS A 64 -12.00 -2.57 -6.06
N VAL A 65 -12.07 -1.25 -5.98
CA VAL A 65 -11.02 -0.32 -6.43
C VAL A 65 -9.75 -0.38 -5.59
N VAL A 66 -9.83 -0.81 -4.34
CA VAL A 66 -8.67 -0.79 -3.44
C VAL A 66 -7.73 -1.95 -3.78
N PHE A 67 -6.46 -1.63 -3.97
CA PHE A 67 -5.36 -2.57 -3.87
C PHE A 67 -4.81 -2.49 -2.44
N HIS A 68 -4.76 -3.63 -1.76
CA HIS A 68 -4.14 -3.71 -0.44
C HIS A 68 -3.28 -4.96 -0.32
N ALA A 69 -1.99 -4.78 -0.03
CA ALA A 69 -1.05 -5.88 0.17
C ALA A 69 -0.46 -5.85 1.57
N SER A 70 -0.30 -7.02 2.17
CA SER A 70 0.48 -7.23 3.38
C SER A 70 1.75 -8.00 3.04
N LEU A 71 2.92 -7.43 3.33
CA LEU A 71 4.22 -8.08 3.17
C LEU A 71 4.77 -8.43 4.55
N ASN A 72 5.09 -9.69 4.77
CA ASN A 72 5.57 -10.21 6.03
C ASN A 72 6.99 -10.77 5.81
N PRO A 73 8.04 -10.00 6.13
CA PRO A 73 9.42 -10.51 6.19
C PRO A 73 9.54 -11.77 7.06
N ASP A 74 10.55 -12.60 6.80
CA ASP A 74 10.82 -13.71 7.71
C ASP A 74 11.28 -13.13 9.06
N PRO A 75 10.81 -13.65 10.22
CA PRO A 75 11.26 -13.16 11.52
C PRO A 75 12.78 -13.21 11.74
N LYS A 76 13.51 -14.00 10.95
CA LYS A 76 14.98 -14.07 10.97
C LYS A 76 15.65 -12.94 10.19
N ASP A 77 14.94 -12.32 9.26
CA ASP A 77 15.45 -11.21 8.46
C ASP A 77 15.57 -9.97 9.35
N LYS A 78 16.78 -9.41 9.44
CA LYS A 78 17.03 -8.13 10.12
C LYS A 78 17.08 -7.04 9.09
N LEU A 79 15.91 -6.49 8.77
CA LEU A 79 15.74 -5.45 7.77
C LEU A 79 15.61 -4.09 8.44
N ASP A 80 16.33 -3.10 7.95
CA ASP A 80 16.09 -1.71 8.34
C ASP A 80 14.95 -1.07 7.51
N ASN A 81 14.60 0.16 7.85
CA ASN A 81 13.52 0.89 7.18
C ASN A 81 13.81 1.13 5.69
N GLU A 82 15.06 1.33 5.29
CA GLU A 82 15.44 1.55 3.89
C GLU A 82 15.21 0.27 3.08
N GLN A 83 15.70 -0.87 3.57
CA GLN A 83 15.51 -2.19 2.96
C GLN A 83 14.02 -2.56 2.87
N LEU A 84 13.24 -2.29 3.91
CA LEU A 84 11.78 -2.52 3.89
C LEU A 84 11.09 -1.66 2.81
N ALA A 85 11.50 -0.40 2.67
CA ALA A 85 10.97 0.48 1.64
C ALA A 85 11.36 0.03 0.23
N GLU A 86 12.59 -0.43 0.03
CA GLU A 86 13.05 -1.02 -1.25
C GLU A 86 12.26 -2.27 -1.62
N ILE A 87 12.02 -3.16 -0.66
CA ILE A 87 11.20 -4.36 -0.85
C ILE A 87 9.78 -3.98 -1.29
N ALA A 88 9.15 -3.01 -0.63
CA ALA A 88 7.82 -2.55 -1.00
C ALA A 88 7.78 -1.95 -2.41
N GLN A 89 8.78 -1.12 -2.76
CA GLN A 89 8.90 -0.51 -4.08
C GLN A 89 9.12 -1.57 -5.17
N ALA A 90 10.05 -2.50 -4.96
CA ALA A 90 10.34 -3.60 -5.90
C ALA A 90 9.12 -4.50 -6.09
N TYR A 91 8.38 -4.77 -5.00
CA TYR A 91 7.12 -5.51 -5.06
C TYR A 91 6.12 -4.77 -5.95
N MET A 92 5.83 -3.49 -5.67
CA MET A 92 4.90 -2.69 -6.47
C MET A 92 5.32 -2.58 -7.93
N GLN A 93 6.61 -2.40 -8.22
CA GLN A 93 7.14 -2.39 -9.59
C GLN A 93 6.83 -3.70 -10.32
N LYS A 94 7.11 -4.85 -9.70
CA LYS A 94 6.87 -6.18 -10.28
C LYS A 94 5.38 -6.41 -10.56
N LEU A 95 4.49 -5.81 -9.78
CA LEU A 95 3.04 -5.92 -9.96
C LEU A 95 2.47 -4.98 -11.03
N GLY A 96 3.29 -4.10 -11.61
CA GLY A 96 2.81 -3.05 -12.53
C GLY A 96 2.25 -1.81 -11.84
N TYR A 97 2.51 -1.65 -10.53
CA TYR A 97 2.07 -0.51 -9.71
C TYR A 97 3.20 0.50 -9.43
N GLY A 98 4.39 0.35 -10.03
CA GLY A 98 5.54 1.22 -9.76
C GLY A 98 5.29 2.71 -10.02
N ASP A 99 4.40 3.01 -10.96
CA ASP A 99 3.98 4.37 -11.30
C ASP A 99 2.60 4.75 -10.75
N GLN A 100 1.96 3.89 -9.96
CA GLN A 100 0.71 4.23 -9.28
C GLN A 100 0.97 5.07 -8.02
N PRO A 101 -0.01 5.86 -7.56
CA PRO A 101 0.03 6.41 -6.22
C PRO A 101 -0.10 5.26 -5.22
N TYR A 102 0.77 5.24 -4.22
CA TYR A 102 0.63 4.31 -3.10
C TYR A 102 1.31 4.82 -1.85
N ILE A 103 0.89 4.25 -0.72
CA ILE A 103 1.44 4.51 0.60
C ILE A 103 1.77 3.18 1.28
N VAL A 104 2.90 3.15 1.98
CA VAL A 104 3.41 1.99 2.70
C VAL A 104 3.42 2.32 4.19
N PHE A 105 2.72 1.53 4.97
CA PHE A 105 2.76 1.55 6.43
C PHE A 105 3.62 0.40 6.93
N LYS A 106 4.48 0.66 7.91
CA LYS A 106 5.14 -0.38 8.69
C LYS A 106 4.37 -0.57 9.98
N HIS A 107 3.82 -1.76 10.21
CA HIS A 107 3.07 -2.13 11.41
C HIS A 107 3.96 -2.92 12.37
N SER A 108 3.76 -2.68 13.67
CA SER A 108 4.46 -3.33 14.79
C SER A 108 3.49 -3.83 15.87
N ASP A 109 2.20 -3.95 15.54
CA ASP A 109 1.12 -4.38 16.44
C ASP A 109 1.09 -5.88 16.75
N ILE A 110 1.93 -6.66 16.08
CA ILE A 110 2.21 -8.06 16.38
C ILE A 110 3.70 -8.23 16.71
N LYS A 111 4.11 -9.44 17.12
CA LYS A 111 5.51 -9.75 17.50
C LYS A 111 6.57 -9.54 16.40
N ARG A 112 6.18 -9.10 15.20
CA ARG A 112 7.05 -8.89 14.04
C ARG A 112 6.61 -7.66 13.26
N GLU A 113 7.57 -6.96 12.70
CA GLU A 113 7.29 -5.89 11.74
C GLU A 113 6.77 -6.48 10.43
N HIS A 114 5.80 -5.79 9.84
CA HIS A 114 5.26 -6.14 8.53
C HIS A 114 4.73 -4.89 7.83
N LEU A 115 4.61 -4.97 6.51
CA LEU A 115 4.23 -3.81 5.70
C LEU A 115 2.80 -3.96 5.22
N HIS A 116 2.08 -2.84 5.20
CA HIS A 116 0.79 -2.66 4.57
C HIS A 116 0.93 -1.65 3.44
N ILE A 117 0.62 -2.06 2.22
CA ILE A 117 0.66 -1.19 1.04
C ILE A 117 -0.76 -0.93 0.57
N VAL A 118 -1.12 0.34 0.40
CA VAL A 118 -2.44 0.78 -0.08
C VAL A 118 -2.27 1.52 -1.40
N SER A 119 -3.01 1.09 -2.42
CA SER A 119 -3.07 1.71 -3.75
C SER A 119 -4.45 1.49 -4.38
N LEU A 120 -4.57 1.77 -5.67
CA LEU A 120 -5.78 1.58 -6.46
C LEU A 120 -5.54 0.55 -7.55
N ARG A 121 -6.52 -0.31 -7.80
CA ARG A 121 -6.50 -1.31 -8.89
C ARG A 121 -6.84 -0.71 -10.25
N VAL A 122 -6.92 0.63 -10.35
CA VAL A 122 -7.24 1.36 -11.56
C VAL A 122 -6.09 2.30 -11.89
N ASP A 123 -5.67 2.32 -13.15
CA ASP A 123 -4.66 3.22 -13.65
C ASP A 123 -5.21 4.63 -13.91
N GLU A 124 -4.36 5.54 -14.35
CA GLU A 124 -4.71 6.92 -14.68
C GLU A 124 -5.71 7.04 -15.85
N ASN A 125 -5.88 5.98 -16.65
CA ASN A 125 -6.86 5.91 -17.73
C ASN A 125 -8.17 5.27 -17.27
N GLY A 126 -8.30 4.92 -15.99
CA GLY A 126 -9.49 4.28 -15.43
C GLY A 126 -9.63 2.80 -15.77
N LYS A 127 -8.58 2.18 -16.30
CA LYS A 127 -8.55 0.75 -16.63
C LYS A 127 -8.08 -0.05 -15.43
N LYS A 128 -8.72 -1.20 -15.19
CA LYS A 128 -8.27 -2.14 -14.16
C LYS A 128 -6.85 -2.62 -14.50
N ILE A 129 -5.93 -2.47 -13.56
CA ILE A 129 -4.58 -3.02 -13.65
C ILE A 129 -4.69 -4.55 -13.57
N ASN A 130 -4.07 -5.25 -14.53
CA ASN A 130 -4.14 -6.70 -14.56
C ASN A 130 -3.23 -7.29 -13.48
N ASP A 131 -3.84 -7.62 -12.34
CA ASP A 131 -3.21 -8.13 -11.14
C ASP A 131 -3.63 -9.58 -10.84
N GLU A 132 -4.20 -10.28 -11.83
CA GLU A 132 -4.82 -11.60 -11.68
C GLU A 132 -3.79 -12.73 -11.52
N ASP A 133 -2.57 -12.57 -12.03
CA ASP A 133 -1.49 -13.57 -11.95
C ASP A 133 -0.75 -13.59 -10.58
N LEU A 134 -1.19 -12.78 -9.62
CA LEU A 134 -0.40 -12.46 -8.42
C LEU A 134 -0.68 -13.34 -7.20
N GLN A 135 -1.70 -14.21 -7.25
CA GLN A 135 -1.98 -15.16 -6.17
C GLN A 135 -0.88 -16.23 -6.02
N GLY A 136 0.02 -16.37 -7.01
CA GLY A 136 1.11 -17.35 -7.04
C GLY A 136 2.50 -16.80 -6.66
N ILE A 137 2.68 -15.51 -6.39
CA ILE A 137 4.01 -14.95 -6.02
C ILE A 137 4.27 -15.16 -4.51
N GLY A 138 4.22 -16.42 -4.08
CA GLY A 138 4.91 -16.87 -2.88
C GLY A 138 6.36 -17.22 -3.23
N THR A 139 7.27 -16.94 -2.29
CA THR A 139 8.64 -17.52 -2.20
C THR A 139 9.64 -17.14 -3.30
N GLY A 140 10.10 -15.88 -3.31
CA GLY A 140 11.18 -15.45 -4.21
C GLY A 140 11.94 -14.22 -3.74
N VAL A 141 12.26 -14.16 -2.45
CA VAL A 141 13.46 -13.50 -1.92
C VAL A 141 13.98 -14.40 -0.81
#